data_AF-A0A654TWP4-F1
#
_entry.id   AF-A0A654TWP4-F1
#
_cell.length_a   1.000
_cell.length_b   1.000
_cell.length_c   1.000
_cell.angle_alpha   90.00
_cell.angle_beta   90.00
_cell.angle_gamma   90.00
#
_symmetry.space_group_name_H-M   'P 1'
#
loop_
_entity.id
_entity.type
_entity.pdbx_description
1 polymer ?
#
loop_
_entity_poly.entity_id
_entity_poly.type
_entity_poly.pdbx_seq_one_letter_code
_entity_poly.pdbx_strand_id
1 'polypeptide(L)'
;MAWVKKRAGRTPRTVTADRGYGEAAVDQQLTEVGVKNVLIPRKGKPSQDRRAEEHRKAFRRTIKWRTGCEGRISHLKRGYGWDRGRIGGLEGTRTWVGHGVFAHNLVTISALPA
;
A
#
# COMPACT_ATOMS: atom_id res chain seq x y z
N MET A 1 -8.77 9.85 -13.28
CA MET A 1 -8.68 9.37 -11.86
C MET A 1 -10.02 8.98 -11.20
N ALA A 2 -11.17 9.03 -11.90
CA ALA A 2 -12.48 8.66 -11.32
C ALA A 2 -12.55 7.24 -10.73
N TRP A 3 -11.73 6.31 -11.22
CA TRP A 3 -11.66 4.93 -10.71
C TRP A 3 -11.21 4.86 -9.25
N VAL A 4 -10.42 5.81 -8.76
CA VAL A 4 -9.95 5.84 -7.36
C VAL A 4 -11.13 5.99 -6.41
N LYS A 5 -12.05 6.92 -6.74
CA LYS A 5 -13.31 7.11 -6.00
C LYS A 5 -14.21 5.88 -6.11
N LYS A 6 -14.33 5.31 -7.32
CA LYS A 6 -15.12 4.08 -7.55
C LYS A 6 -14.60 2.91 -6.69
N ARG A 7 -13.28 2.71 -6.62
CA ARG A 7 -12.67 1.61 -5.87
C ARG A 7 -12.75 1.81 -4.36
N ALA A 8 -12.61 3.04 -3.88
CA ALA A 8 -12.72 3.35 -2.45
C ALA A 8 -14.16 3.56 -1.96
N GLY A 9 -15.17 3.56 -2.85
CA GLY A 9 -16.57 3.87 -2.55
C GLY A 9 -16.85 5.34 -2.20
N ARG A 10 -15.79 6.15 -2.01
CA ARG A 10 -15.81 7.57 -1.69
C ARG A 10 -14.47 8.19 -2.07
N THR A 11 -14.38 9.52 -2.07
CA THR A 11 -13.08 10.18 -2.30
C THR A 11 -12.15 9.90 -1.11
N PRO A 12 -11.01 9.21 -1.30
CA PRO A 12 -10.09 8.95 -0.21
C PRO A 12 -9.44 10.26 0.26
N ARG A 13 -9.26 10.40 1.57
CA ARG A 13 -8.58 11.58 2.15
C ARG A 13 -7.08 11.58 1.84
N THR A 14 -6.48 10.41 1.75
CA THR A 14 -5.05 10.22 1.53
C THR A 14 -4.81 9.16 0.48
N VAL A 15 -3.92 9.42 -0.47
CA VAL A 15 -3.45 8.46 -1.47
C VAL A 15 -1.93 8.39 -1.41
N THR A 16 -1.39 7.19 -1.49
CA THR A 16 0.05 6.93 -1.58
C THR A 16 0.28 5.76 -2.53
N ALA A 17 1.41 5.79 -3.23
CA ALA A 17 1.81 4.81 -4.23
C ALA A 17 3.35 4.79 -4.31
N ASP A 18 3.91 3.87 -5.09
CA ASP A 18 5.35 3.85 -5.40
C ASP A 18 5.79 5.03 -6.24
N ARG A 19 7.11 5.21 -6.22
CA ARG A 19 7.79 6.28 -6.93
C ARG A 19 7.55 6.22 -8.43
N GLY A 20 7.21 5.05 -8.98
CA GLY A 20 6.84 4.89 -10.40
C GLY A 20 5.62 5.73 -10.77
N TYR A 21 4.72 6.02 -9.83
CA TYR A 21 3.53 6.86 -10.00
C TYR A 21 3.75 8.33 -9.62
N GLY A 22 4.98 8.71 -9.25
CA GLY A 22 5.32 10.01 -8.69
C GLY A 22 5.41 11.15 -9.70
N GLU A 23 4.56 11.22 -10.71
CA GLU A 23 4.53 12.29 -11.70
C GLU A 23 3.64 13.46 -11.23
N ALA A 24 4.00 14.70 -11.55
CA ALA A 24 3.25 15.88 -11.08
C ALA A 24 1.80 15.88 -11.58
N ALA A 25 1.58 15.39 -12.80
CA ALA A 25 0.25 15.22 -13.37
C ALA A 25 -0.62 14.25 -12.55
N VAL A 26 -0.03 13.20 -11.94
CA VAL A 26 -0.77 12.27 -11.08
C VAL A 26 -1.22 12.98 -9.80
N ASP A 27 -0.36 13.79 -9.20
CA ASP A 27 -0.70 14.58 -8.00
C ASP A 27 -1.86 15.54 -8.29
N GLN A 28 -1.80 16.24 -9.43
CA GLN A 28 -2.83 17.15 -9.87
C GLN A 28 -4.17 16.42 -10.09
N GLN A 29 -4.17 15.35 -10.89
CA GLN A 29 -5.39 14.60 -11.18
C GLN A 29 -6.04 13.99 -9.93
N LEU A 30 -5.24 13.60 -8.93
CA LEU A 30 -5.75 13.12 -7.64
C LEU A 30 -6.36 14.26 -6.81
N THR A 31 -5.73 15.44 -6.84
CA THR A 31 -6.23 16.64 -6.17
C THR A 31 -7.56 17.10 -6.79
N GLU A 32 -7.66 17.10 -8.12
CA GLU A 32 -8.89 17.46 -8.87
C GLU A 32 -10.08 16.57 -8.54
N VAL A 33 -9.86 15.28 -8.26
CA VAL A 33 -10.93 14.36 -7.80
C VAL A 33 -11.22 14.47 -6.30
N GLY A 34 -10.57 15.43 -5.61
CA GLY A 34 -10.83 15.80 -4.22
C GLY A 34 -9.96 15.09 -3.18
N VAL A 35 -8.88 14.41 -3.57
CA VAL A 35 -7.95 13.82 -2.60
C VAL A 35 -7.19 14.94 -1.89
N LYS A 36 -7.26 14.96 -0.56
CA LYS A 36 -6.64 16.02 0.25
C LYS A 36 -5.13 15.85 0.43
N ASN A 37 -4.68 14.61 0.59
CA ASN A 37 -3.27 14.30 0.83
C ASN A 37 -2.75 13.33 -0.23
N VAL A 38 -2.03 13.85 -1.23
CA VAL A 38 -1.32 13.01 -2.20
C VAL A 38 0.14 12.86 -1.76
N LEU A 39 0.48 11.67 -1.27
CA LEU A 39 1.76 11.36 -0.64
C LEU A 39 2.49 10.29 -1.47
N ILE A 40 2.82 10.65 -2.71
CA ILE A 40 3.54 9.79 -3.66
C ILE A 40 4.95 10.38 -3.87
N PRO A 41 6.03 9.63 -3.60
CA PRO A 41 7.39 10.14 -3.79
C PRO A 41 7.63 10.50 -5.25
N ARG A 42 8.25 11.64 -5.52
CA ARG A 42 8.53 12.13 -6.88
C ARG A 42 9.42 11.14 -7.63
N LYS A 43 9.04 10.88 -8.88
CA LYS A 43 9.84 10.11 -9.84
C LYS A 43 11.07 10.92 -10.25
N GLY A 44 12.24 10.29 -10.26
CA GLY A 44 13.51 10.98 -10.56
C GLY A 44 13.99 11.90 -9.43
N LYS A 45 14.71 12.97 -9.79
CA LYS A 45 15.28 13.94 -8.85
C LYS A 45 14.20 14.98 -8.45
N PRO A 46 13.76 15.04 -7.18
CA PRO A 46 12.81 16.06 -6.74
C PRO A 46 13.45 17.45 -6.69
N SER A 47 12.62 18.49 -6.88
CA SER A 47 12.98 19.87 -6.54
C SER A 47 13.23 20.01 -5.03
N GLN A 48 13.86 21.11 -4.61
CA GLN A 48 14.09 21.37 -3.18
C GLN A 48 12.78 21.44 -2.41
N ASP A 49 11.77 22.14 -2.94
CA ASP A 49 10.45 22.26 -2.31
C ASP A 49 9.78 20.90 -2.16
N ARG A 50 9.80 20.09 -3.23
CA ARG A 50 9.22 18.74 -3.16
C ARG A 50 9.95 17.85 -2.18
N ARG A 51 11.28 17.96 -2.10
CA ARG A 51 12.07 17.22 -1.11
C ARG A 51 11.70 17.63 0.32
N ALA A 52 11.50 18.93 0.57
CA ALA A 52 11.05 19.42 1.87
C ALA A 52 9.67 18.86 2.24
N GLU A 53 8.73 18.81 1.29
CA GLU A 53 7.41 18.18 1.47
C GLU A 53 7.52 16.68 1.80
N GLU A 54 8.33 15.93 1.05
CA GLU A 54 8.52 14.49 1.23
C GLU A 54 9.19 14.15 2.57
N HIS A 55 9.98 15.08 3.11
CA HIS A 55 10.62 14.95 4.42
C HIS A 55 9.68 15.24 5.60
N ARG A 56 8.48 15.80 5.36
CA ARG A 56 7.50 16.05 6.43
C ARG A 56 7.13 14.74 7.13
N LYS A 57 6.91 14.82 8.45
CA LYS A 57 6.57 13.67 9.30
C LYS A 57 5.36 12.89 8.77
N ALA A 58 4.31 13.58 8.31
CA ALA A 58 3.10 12.96 7.76
C ALA A 58 3.39 12.15 6.48
N PHE A 59 4.24 12.68 5.60
CA PHE A 59 4.66 12.01 4.37
C PHE A 59 5.44 10.74 4.70
N ARG A 60 6.51 10.87 5.51
CA ARG A 60 7.35 9.74 5.93
C ARG A 60 6.55 8.65 6.64
N ARG A 61 5.60 9.01 7.52
CA ARG A 61 4.73 8.05 8.21
C ARG A 61 3.87 7.26 7.22
N THR A 62 3.30 7.94 6.23
CA THR A 62 2.44 7.29 5.23
C THR A 62 3.23 6.35 4.33
N ILE A 63 4.43 6.76 3.90
CA ILE A 63 5.32 5.89 3.13
C ILE A 63 5.73 4.66 3.95
N LYS A 64 6.15 4.84 5.20
CA LYS A 64 6.50 3.72 6.10
C LYS A 64 5.35 2.73 6.27
N TRP A 65 4.12 3.23 6.43
CA TRP A 65 2.94 2.37 6.50
C TRP A 65 2.75 1.56 5.22
N ARG A 66 2.87 2.21 4.04
CA ARG A 66 2.70 1.52 2.75
C ARG A 66 3.80 0.49 2.49
N THR A 67 5.06 0.83 2.72
CA THR A 67 6.16 -0.13 2.57
C THR A 67 6.08 -1.25 3.60
N GLY A 68 5.52 -1.00 4.78
CA GLY A 68 5.21 -2.04 5.76
C GLY A 68 4.16 -3.06 5.25
N CYS A 69 3.19 -2.65 4.44
CA CYS A 69 2.27 -3.57 3.77
C CYS A 69 3.01 -4.48 2.77
N GLU A 70 3.94 -3.95 1.99
CA GLU A 70 4.77 -4.74 1.06
C GLU A 70 5.67 -5.72 1.79
N GLY A 71 6.27 -5.29 2.91
CA GLY A 71 7.05 -6.16 3.80
C GLY A 71 6.23 -7.35 4.29
N ARG A 72 4.98 -7.11 4.74
CA ARG A 72 4.07 -8.17 5.16
C ARG A 72 3.69 -9.13 4.03
N ILE A 73 3.39 -8.62 2.84
CA ILE A 73 3.12 -9.47 1.66
C ILE A 73 4.34 -10.33 1.32
N SER A 74 5.55 -9.75 1.37
CA SER A 74 6.79 -10.46 1.12
C SER A 74 7.07 -11.53 2.18
N HIS A 75 6.73 -11.27 3.43
CA HIS A 75 6.80 -12.26 4.51
C HIS A 75 5.80 -13.39 4.30
N LEU A 76 4.56 -13.09 3.92
CA LEU A 76 3.55 -14.11 3.57
C LEU A 76 4.00 -15.01 2.40
N LYS A 77 4.62 -14.43 1.36
CA LYS A 77 5.22 -15.20 0.25
C LYS A 77 6.28 -16.18 0.71
N ARG A 78 7.19 -15.75 1.59
CA ARG A 78 8.35 -16.55 2.00
C ARG A 78 8.06 -17.53 3.14
N GLY A 79 7.24 -17.12 4.11
CA GLY A 79 6.97 -17.87 5.34
C GLY A 79 5.62 -18.59 5.39
N TYR A 80 4.65 -18.20 4.54
CA TYR A 80 3.27 -18.71 4.60
C TYR A 80 2.80 -19.32 3.27
N GLY A 81 3.73 -19.66 2.38
CA GLY A 81 3.45 -20.44 1.16
C GLY A 81 2.62 -19.73 0.10
N TRP A 82 2.55 -18.39 0.13
CA TRP A 82 1.89 -17.59 -0.91
C TRP A 82 2.64 -17.58 -2.25
N ASP A 83 3.84 -18.15 -2.31
CA ASP A 83 4.58 -18.39 -3.55
C ASP A 83 4.01 -19.57 -4.36
N ARG A 84 3.05 -20.32 -3.81
CA ARG A 84 2.43 -21.49 -4.44
C ARG A 84 0.91 -21.45 -4.30
N GLY A 85 0.20 -21.98 -5.28
CA GLY A 85 -1.22 -22.33 -5.16
C GLY A 85 -1.34 -23.81 -4.86
N ARG A 86 -1.71 -24.20 -3.63
CA ARG A 86 -1.83 -25.62 -3.25
C ARG A 86 -3.23 -26.19 -3.41
N ILE A 87 -4.21 -25.36 -3.69
CA ILE A 87 -5.59 -25.75 -3.96
C ILE A 87 -5.92 -25.26 -5.36
N GLY A 88 -6.37 -26.18 -6.23
CA GLY A 88 -6.61 -25.91 -7.64
C GLY A 88 -7.70 -24.86 -7.88
N GLY A 89 -7.56 -24.12 -8.98
CA GLY A 89 -8.52 -23.11 -9.41
C GLY A 89 -8.40 -21.76 -8.69
N LEU A 90 -9.19 -20.78 -9.16
CA LEU A 90 -9.20 -19.42 -8.60
C LEU A 90 -9.72 -19.40 -7.17
N GLU A 91 -10.83 -20.09 -6.90
CA GLU A 91 -11.41 -20.18 -5.55
C GLU A 91 -10.46 -20.91 -4.60
N GLY A 92 -9.84 -22.02 -5.04
CA GLY A 92 -8.81 -22.69 -4.26
C GLY A 92 -7.64 -21.77 -3.91
N THR A 93 -7.17 -20.99 -4.88
CA THR A 93 -6.11 -20.00 -4.65
C THR A 93 -6.54 -18.91 -3.66
N ARG A 94 -7.77 -18.40 -3.76
CA ARG A 94 -8.32 -17.41 -2.81
C ARG A 94 -8.37 -17.96 -1.39
N THR A 95 -8.85 -19.19 -1.23
CA THR A 95 -8.90 -19.91 0.05
C THR A 95 -7.49 -20.11 0.60
N TRP A 96 -6.54 -20.58 -0.21
CA TRP A 96 -5.14 -20.78 0.17
C TRP A 96 -4.48 -19.49 0.67
N VAL A 97 -4.64 -18.39 -0.08
CA VAL A 97 -4.14 -17.07 0.28
C VAL A 97 -4.75 -16.60 1.60
N GLY A 98 -6.07 -16.76 1.77
CA GLY A 98 -6.80 -16.43 3.00
C GLY A 98 -6.27 -17.15 4.23
N HIS A 99 -6.04 -18.47 4.13
CA HIS A 99 -5.43 -19.24 5.23
C HIS A 99 -4.04 -18.75 5.60
N GLY A 100 -3.22 -18.34 4.63
CA GLY A 100 -1.92 -17.74 4.89
C GLY A 100 -2.01 -16.45 5.71
N VAL A 101 -2.98 -15.56 5.41
CA VAL A 101 -3.22 -14.36 6.24
C VAL A 101 -3.66 -14.75 7.65
N PHE A 102 -4.60 -15.69 7.74
CA PHE A 102 -5.18 -16.11 9.01
C PHE A 102 -4.10 -16.68 9.95
N ALA A 103 -3.30 -17.63 9.46
CA ALA A 103 -2.19 -18.22 10.21
C ALA A 103 -1.17 -17.16 10.66
N HIS A 104 -0.78 -16.25 9.75
CA HIS A 104 0.12 -15.14 10.08
C HIS A 104 -0.41 -14.25 11.20
N ASN A 105 -1.69 -13.89 11.14
CA ASN A 105 -2.31 -13.05 12.15
C ASN A 105 -2.38 -13.75 13.50
N LEU A 106 -2.69 -15.06 13.54
CA LEU A 106 -2.71 -15.84 14.78
C LEU A 106 -1.33 -15.85 15.45
N VAL A 107 -0.27 -16.16 14.70
CA VAL A 107 1.12 -16.15 15.22
C VAL A 107 1.53 -14.76 15.72
N THR A 108 1.15 -13.71 14.98
CA THR A 108 1.45 -12.33 15.36
C THR A 108 0.75 -11.95 16.67
N ILE A 109 -0.54 -12.28 16.80
CA ILE A 109 -1.33 -11.98 17.99
C ILE A 109 -0.83 -12.78 19.20
N SER A 110 -0.48 -14.06 19.03
CA SER A 110 0.05 -14.88 20.13
C SER A 110 1.40 -14.39 20.67
N ALA A 111 2.12 -13.58 19.89
CA ALA A 111 3.40 -12.99 20.30
C ALA A 111 3.25 -11.60 20.95
N LEU A 112 2.03 -11.05 21.03
CA LEU A 112 1.81 -9.78 21.73
C LEU A 112 1.91 -9.98 23.24
N PRO A 113 2.56 -9.04 23.97
CA PRO A 113 2.55 -9.06 25.42
C PRO A 113 1.11 -8.88 25.95
N ALA A 114 0.82 -9.52 27.08
CA ALA A 114 -0.44 -9.38 27.81
C ALA A 114 -0.62 -7.98 28.41
#